data_AF-A0A7I0JBP7-F1
#
_entry.id   AF-A0A7I0JBP7-F1
#
_cell.length_a   1.000
_cell.length_b   1.000
_cell.length_c   1.000
_cell.angle_alpha   90.00
_cell.angle_beta   90.00
_cell.angle_gamma   90.00
#
_symmetry.space_group_name_H-M   'P 1'
#
loop_
_entity.id
_entity.type
_entity.pdbx_description
1 polymer ?
#
loop_
_entity_poly.entity_id
_entity_poly.type
_entity_poly.pdbx_seq_one_letter_code
_entity_poly.pdbx_strand_id
1 'polypeptide(L)'
;MPHEADHEDSNWPSGFASGLGWTGVAEGVVFDCQSCGACCSYSAEWPRFSTEDDAQLDRIPEKFVSADLSGMRCEGVRCSALSGEIGKQTACGIYELRPDVCRACMPGGDDCLMARAAHGLPLVGLPLEGGDCSPTPLAPPQAAGYLPRRAGAAEDL
;
A
#
# COMPACT_ATOMS: atom_id res chain seq x y z
N MET A 1 -24.43 47.21 41.57
CA MET A 1 -23.67 48.24 40.83
C MET A 1 -22.87 49.01 41.88
N PRO A 2 -21.52 49.06 41.87
CA PRO A 2 -20.49 48.39 41.05
C PRO A 2 -19.83 47.25 41.89
N HIS A 3 -18.87 46.43 41.48
CA HIS A 3 -17.60 46.71 40.81
C HIS A 3 -17.07 45.44 40.14
N GLU A 4 -16.72 45.61 38.87
CA GLU A 4 -15.77 44.90 38.01
C GLU A 4 -15.33 43.47 38.36
N ALA A 5 -15.62 42.54 37.45
CA ALA A 5 -14.85 41.31 37.24
C ALA A 5 -13.92 41.53 36.04
N ASP A 6 -12.82 42.22 36.27
CA ASP A 6 -11.63 42.18 35.42
C ASP A 6 -10.64 41.24 36.13
N HIS A 7 -10.61 39.97 35.71
CA HIS A 7 -9.53 39.08 36.10
C HIS A 7 -8.41 39.25 35.09
N GLU A 8 -7.56 40.20 35.46
CA GLU A 8 -6.26 40.54 34.92
C GLU A 8 -5.39 39.34 34.57
N ASP A 9 -4.75 39.52 33.42
CA ASP A 9 -3.35 39.21 33.18
C ASP A 9 -2.91 37.76 33.38
N SER A 10 -3.14 37.03 32.29
CA SER A 10 -2.26 35.98 31.77
C SER A 10 -0.83 36.50 31.57
N ASN A 11 -0.13 36.74 32.67
CA ASN A 11 1.31 36.95 32.74
C ASN A 11 2.00 35.58 32.59
N TRP A 12 2.11 35.07 31.36
CA TRP A 12 2.97 33.93 31.07
C TRP A 12 4.39 34.45 30.79
N PRO A 13 5.40 34.15 31.63
CA PRO A 13 6.76 34.57 31.36
C PRO A 13 7.31 33.86 30.12
N SER A 14 7.76 34.67 29.16
CA SER A 14 8.63 34.28 28.05
C SER A 14 9.91 33.64 28.59
N GLY A 15 9.92 32.32 28.73
CA GLY A 15 11.13 31.59 29.14
C GLY A 15 10.89 30.26 29.84
N PHE A 16 10.25 29.29 29.18
CA PHE A 16 10.38 27.87 29.55
C PHE A 16 10.44 27.00 28.28
N ALA A 17 11.56 27.10 27.58
CA ALA A 17 12.06 25.97 26.81
C ALA A 17 12.88 25.10 27.77
N SER A 18 12.33 23.94 28.17
CA SER A 18 13.04 22.66 28.35
C SER A 18 12.29 21.73 29.31
N GLY A 19 11.94 20.55 28.79
CA GLY A 19 12.12 19.32 29.55
C GLY A 19 10.88 18.62 30.11
N LEU A 20 10.00 18.13 29.24
CA LEU A 20 9.33 16.80 29.31
C LEU A 20 8.85 16.51 27.87
N GLY A 21 9.70 16.01 26.98
CA GLY A 21 10.10 14.61 27.00
C GLY A 21 9.17 13.71 26.18
N TRP A 22 8.57 14.19 25.08
CA TRP A 22 8.07 13.28 24.04
C TRP A 22 9.24 12.87 23.14
N THR A 23 10.15 12.05 23.69
CA THR A 23 11.13 11.33 22.88
C THR A 23 10.43 10.15 22.25
N GLY A 24 10.04 10.29 21.00
CA GLY A 24 9.45 9.21 20.23
C GLY A 24 8.90 9.66 18.89
N VAL A 25 9.59 10.53 18.16
CA VAL A 25 9.48 10.47 16.70
C VAL A 25 10.26 9.23 16.33
N ALA A 26 9.56 8.13 16.04
CA ALA A 26 10.17 7.05 15.28
C ALA A 26 10.59 7.68 13.95
N GLU A 27 11.90 7.88 13.80
CA GLU A 27 12.59 8.26 12.57
C GLU A 27 11.85 7.64 11.38
N GLY A 28 11.39 8.49 10.45
CA GLY A 28 10.35 8.14 9.50
C GLY A 28 10.74 6.95 8.62
N VAL A 29 10.09 5.83 8.86
CA VAL A 29 10.21 4.62 8.06
C VAL A 29 9.00 4.57 7.12
N VAL A 30 9.23 4.75 5.82
CA VAL A 30 8.14 4.68 4.83
C VAL A 30 8.14 3.34 4.12
N PHE A 31 7.00 2.67 4.15
CA PHE A 31 6.74 1.49 3.33
C PHE A 31 5.96 1.92 2.10
N ASP A 32 6.59 1.80 0.93
CA ASP A 32 5.92 2.04 -0.34
C ASP A 32 5.55 0.71 -1.02
N CYS A 33 4.26 0.49 -1.20
CA CYS A 33 3.76 -0.68 -1.92
C CYS A 33 4.18 -0.67 -3.39
N GLN A 34 4.34 0.50 -4.03
CA GLN A 34 4.78 0.61 -5.42
C GLN A 34 6.25 0.17 -5.58
N SER A 35 7.09 0.36 -4.56
CA SER A 35 8.48 -0.12 -4.56
C SER A 35 8.65 -1.65 -4.39
N CYS A 36 7.66 -2.37 -3.87
CA CYS A 36 7.87 -3.77 -3.48
C CYS A 36 6.84 -4.78 -4.00
N GLY A 37 5.55 -4.44 -4.05
CA GLY A 37 4.48 -5.37 -4.44
C GLY A 37 4.37 -6.66 -3.62
N ALA A 38 5.04 -6.75 -2.45
CA ALA A 38 5.23 -8.00 -1.70
C ALA A 38 3.90 -8.69 -1.35
N CYS A 39 2.96 -7.95 -0.75
CA CYS A 39 1.69 -8.53 -0.33
C CYS A 39 0.88 -9.07 -1.54
N CYS A 40 0.95 -8.39 -2.69
CA CYS A 40 0.27 -8.80 -3.92
C CYS A 40 0.87 -10.05 -4.59
N SER A 41 1.98 -10.60 -4.06
CA SER A 41 2.62 -11.81 -4.56
C SER A 41 2.88 -12.87 -3.47
N TYR A 42 2.21 -12.73 -2.33
CA TYR A 42 2.47 -13.57 -1.15
C TYR A 42 1.71 -14.91 -1.18
N SER A 43 0.40 -14.90 -1.42
CA SER A 43 -0.42 -16.12 -1.45
C SER A 43 -1.56 -16.00 -2.47
N ALA A 44 -1.93 -17.14 -3.06
CA ALA A 44 -3.10 -17.25 -3.94
C ALA A 44 -4.42 -17.08 -3.17
N GLU A 45 -4.40 -17.34 -1.87
CA GLU A 45 -5.56 -17.26 -0.98
C GLU A 45 -5.72 -15.86 -0.39
N TRP A 46 -4.93 -14.89 -0.86
CA TRP A 46 -4.88 -13.53 -0.32
C TRP A 46 -4.79 -12.53 -1.48
N PRO A 47 -5.60 -11.46 -1.52
CA PRO A 47 -6.68 -11.08 -0.62
C PRO A 47 -8.05 -11.68 -1.00
N ARG A 48 -8.86 -12.06 0.00
CA ARG A 48 -10.22 -12.64 -0.14
C ARG A 48 -11.29 -11.62 0.18
N PHE A 49 -12.38 -11.64 -0.59
CA PHE A 49 -13.56 -10.85 -0.25
C PHE A 49 -14.23 -11.50 0.96
N SER A 50 -14.57 -10.70 1.97
CA SER A 50 -15.10 -11.21 3.22
C SER A 50 -16.18 -10.31 3.82
N THR A 51 -16.03 -9.00 3.68
CA THR A 51 -16.92 -8.00 4.29
C THR A 51 -17.39 -6.92 3.32
N GLU A 52 -16.98 -7.02 2.05
CA GLU A 52 -17.32 -6.07 1.00
C GLU A 52 -18.75 -6.21 0.50
N ASP A 53 -19.35 -5.07 0.14
CA ASP A 53 -20.64 -5.01 -0.53
C ASP A 53 -20.53 -5.44 -2.01
N ASP A 54 -21.52 -6.17 -2.51
CA ASP A 54 -21.56 -6.67 -3.89
C ASP A 54 -21.43 -5.51 -4.89
N ALA A 55 -22.07 -4.37 -4.62
CA ALA A 55 -22.00 -3.18 -5.48
C ALA A 55 -20.61 -2.52 -5.53
N GLN A 56 -19.72 -2.81 -4.56
CA GLN A 56 -18.31 -2.43 -4.63
C GLN A 56 -17.51 -3.42 -5.47
N LEU A 57 -17.75 -4.72 -5.26
CA LEU A 57 -17.06 -5.79 -5.98
C LEU A 57 -17.40 -5.78 -7.48
N ASP A 58 -18.64 -5.45 -7.85
CA ASP A 58 -19.09 -5.31 -9.24
C ASP A 58 -18.36 -4.21 -10.02
N ARG A 59 -17.70 -3.27 -9.34
CA ARG A 59 -16.88 -2.23 -9.99
C ARG A 59 -15.53 -2.77 -10.42
N ILE A 60 -15.09 -3.89 -9.87
CA ILE A 60 -13.82 -4.53 -10.22
C ILE A 60 -14.02 -5.25 -11.55
N PRO A 61 -13.18 -5.00 -12.57
CA PRO A 61 -13.27 -5.72 -13.83
C PRO A 61 -13.16 -7.23 -13.59
N GLU A 62 -14.09 -8.01 -14.16
CA GLU A 62 -14.21 -9.46 -13.94
C GLU A 62 -12.90 -10.23 -14.20
N LYS A 63 -12.06 -9.75 -15.13
CA LYS A 63 -10.73 -10.34 -15.41
C LYS A 63 -9.77 -10.35 -14.21
N PHE A 64 -10.02 -9.52 -13.20
CA PHE A 64 -9.25 -9.43 -11.97
C PHE A 64 -9.92 -10.12 -10.78
N VAL A 65 -11.12 -10.66 -10.97
CA VAL A 65 -11.88 -11.39 -9.95
C VAL A 65 -11.71 -12.89 -10.17
N SER A 66 -11.55 -13.64 -9.09
CA SER A 66 -11.47 -15.10 -9.10
C SER A 66 -12.75 -15.74 -9.65
N ALA A 67 -12.64 -16.93 -10.25
CA ALA A 67 -13.79 -17.59 -10.88
C ALA A 67 -14.89 -18.00 -9.89
N ASP A 68 -14.52 -18.20 -8.63
CA ASP A 68 -15.42 -18.49 -7.50
C ASP A 68 -15.91 -17.23 -6.78
N LEU A 69 -15.58 -16.03 -7.29
CA LEU A 69 -15.94 -14.72 -6.74
C LEU A 69 -15.53 -14.50 -5.28
N SER A 70 -14.58 -15.31 -4.78
CA SER A 70 -14.18 -15.30 -3.37
C SER A 70 -13.04 -14.32 -3.07
N GLY A 71 -12.52 -13.63 -4.09
CA GLY A 71 -11.38 -12.74 -3.97
C GLY A 71 -10.80 -12.32 -5.31
N MET A 72 -9.63 -11.68 -5.24
CA MET A 72 -8.86 -11.30 -6.42
C MET A 72 -8.34 -12.53 -7.17
N ARG A 73 -8.30 -12.47 -8.50
CA ARG A 73 -7.69 -13.52 -9.33
C ARG A 73 -6.17 -13.50 -9.18
N CYS A 74 -5.58 -14.65 -8.88
CA CYS A 74 -4.14 -14.86 -8.83
C CYS A 74 -3.65 -15.88 -9.86
N GLU A 75 -2.45 -15.67 -10.39
CA GLU A 75 -1.70 -16.62 -11.21
C GLU A 75 -0.59 -17.22 -10.34
N GLY A 76 -0.82 -18.43 -9.84
CA GLY A 76 -0.07 -18.94 -8.70
C GLY A 76 -0.32 -18.03 -7.48
N VAL A 77 0.75 -17.52 -6.87
CA VAL A 77 0.67 -16.62 -5.71
C VAL A 77 0.59 -15.14 -6.09
N ARG A 78 0.61 -14.81 -7.38
CA ARG A 78 0.69 -13.42 -7.85
C ARG A 78 -0.67 -12.89 -8.29
N CYS A 79 -1.10 -11.77 -7.72
CA CYS A 79 -2.31 -11.07 -8.13
C CYS A 79 -2.24 -10.64 -9.61
N SER A 80 -3.30 -10.94 -10.36
CA SER A 80 -3.41 -10.64 -11.79
C SER A 80 -3.45 -9.14 -12.11
N ALA A 81 -3.86 -8.30 -11.15
CA ALA A 81 -3.82 -6.84 -11.29
C ALA A 81 -2.42 -6.25 -11.04
N LEU A 82 -1.45 -7.03 -10.57
CA LEU A 82 -0.11 -6.54 -10.25
C LEU A 82 0.80 -6.52 -11.48
N SER A 83 1.19 -5.31 -11.89
CA SER A 83 2.21 -5.08 -12.91
C SER A 83 3.58 -4.78 -12.29
N GLY A 84 4.65 -5.04 -13.03
CA GLY A 84 6.03 -4.77 -12.61
C GLY A 84 6.75 -5.96 -11.96
N GLU A 85 7.83 -5.68 -11.23
CA GLU A 85 8.70 -6.69 -10.62
C GLU A 85 8.78 -6.52 -9.10
N ILE A 86 8.59 -7.63 -8.38
CA ILE A 86 8.60 -7.66 -6.91
C ILE A 86 9.95 -7.17 -6.39
N GLY A 87 9.92 -6.28 -5.41
CA GLY A 87 11.12 -5.68 -4.81
C GLY A 87 11.82 -4.61 -5.65
N LYS A 88 11.27 -4.22 -6.82
CA LYS A 88 11.80 -3.13 -7.65
C LYS A 88 10.79 -2.01 -7.83
N GLN A 89 9.87 -2.20 -8.77
CA GLN A 89 8.82 -1.26 -9.10
C GLN A 89 7.62 -2.04 -9.56
N THR A 90 6.48 -1.73 -8.96
CA THR A 90 5.21 -2.39 -9.17
C THR A 90 4.09 -1.36 -9.18
N ALA A 91 3.01 -1.69 -9.86
CA ALA A 91 1.79 -0.89 -9.85
C ALA A 91 0.56 -1.80 -9.91
N CYS A 92 -0.48 -1.43 -9.17
CA CYS A 92 -1.77 -2.10 -9.23
C CYS A 92 -2.59 -1.52 -10.39
N GLY A 93 -3.01 -2.35 -11.33
CA GLY A 93 -3.83 -1.96 -12.47
C GLY A 93 -5.25 -1.51 -12.11
N ILE A 94 -5.67 -1.68 -10.86
CA ILE A 94 -6.97 -1.24 -10.32
C ILE A 94 -6.82 -0.43 -9.03
N TYR A 95 -5.72 0.32 -8.87
CA TYR A 95 -5.37 0.97 -7.60
C TYR A 95 -6.52 1.79 -6.97
N GLU A 96 -7.25 2.55 -7.79
CA GLU A 96 -8.41 3.34 -7.37
C GLU A 96 -9.64 2.51 -7.03
N LEU A 97 -9.78 1.34 -7.66
CA LEU A 97 -10.89 0.39 -7.49
C LEU A 97 -10.53 -0.74 -6.53
N ARG A 98 -9.46 -0.59 -5.75
CA ARG A 98 -9.05 -1.64 -4.80
C ARG A 98 -10.20 -1.95 -3.83
N PRO A 99 -10.54 -3.23 -3.63
CA PRO A 99 -11.48 -3.65 -2.61
C PRO A 99 -10.93 -3.35 -1.20
N ASP A 100 -11.81 -3.36 -0.20
CA ASP A 100 -11.44 -3.02 1.16
C ASP A 100 -10.38 -3.95 1.74
N VAL A 101 -10.42 -5.25 1.44
CA VAL A 101 -9.37 -6.20 1.85
C VAL A 101 -7.97 -5.82 1.36
N CYS A 102 -7.86 -5.23 0.16
CA CYS A 102 -6.60 -4.72 -0.36
C CYS A 102 -6.15 -3.44 0.35
N ARG A 103 -7.10 -2.65 0.89
CA ARG A 103 -6.84 -1.40 1.63
C ARG A 103 -6.56 -1.65 3.11
N ALA A 104 -7.13 -2.71 3.66
CA ALA A 104 -6.93 -3.15 5.04
C ALA A 104 -5.49 -3.59 5.31
N CYS A 105 -4.78 -4.08 4.28
CA CYS A 105 -3.36 -4.35 4.36
C CYS A 105 -2.56 -3.03 4.46
N MET A 106 -2.28 -2.62 5.69
CA MET A 106 -1.53 -1.40 5.97
C MET A 106 -0.02 -1.56 5.66
N PRO A 107 0.61 -0.60 4.96
CA PRO A 107 2.05 -0.59 4.76
C PRO A 107 2.79 -0.61 6.11
N GLY A 108 3.70 -1.57 6.29
CA GLY A 108 4.44 -1.75 7.55
C GLY A 108 3.67 -2.46 8.67
N GLY A 109 2.41 -2.83 8.46
CA GLY A 109 1.68 -3.70 9.37
C GLY A 109 2.18 -5.15 9.34
N ASP A 110 1.70 -5.98 10.27
CA ASP A 110 2.18 -7.36 10.45
C ASP A 110 2.08 -8.19 9.16
N ASP A 111 0.95 -8.13 8.45
CA ASP A 111 0.76 -8.83 7.18
C ASP A 111 1.75 -8.36 6.10
N CYS A 112 2.04 -7.05 6.08
CA CYS A 112 3.01 -6.47 5.16
C CYS A 112 4.42 -6.98 5.45
N LEU A 113 4.82 -6.98 6.73
CA LEU A 113 6.14 -7.46 7.15
C LEU A 113 6.31 -8.96 6.91
N MET A 114 5.27 -9.75 7.16
CA MET A 114 5.23 -11.18 6.85
C MET A 114 5.45 -11.42 5.35
N ALA A 115 4.71 -10.72 4.49
CA ALA A 115 4.87 -10.85 3.04
C ALA A 115 6.27 -10.42 2.57
N ARG A 116 6.80 -9.31 3.11
CA ARG A 116 8.16 -8.84 2.81
C ARG A 116 9.22 -9.85 3.23
N ALA A 117 9.08 -10.47 4.40
CA ALA A 117 9.99 -11.49 4.88
C ALA A 117 10.03 -12.69 3.93
N ALA A 118 8.87 -13.15 3.46
CA ALA A 118 8.77 -14.26 2.52
C ALA A 118 9.46 -13.98 1.17
N HIS A 119 9.52 -12.71 0.75
CA HIS A 119 10.22 -12.27 -0.45
C HIS A 119 11.67 -11.83 -0.21
N GLY A 120 12.20 -11.94 1.02
CA GLY A 120 13.55 -11.51 1.37
C GLY A 120 13.76 -9.99 1.29
N LEU A 121 12.69 -9.21 1.43
CA LEU A 121 12.73 -7.75 1.36
C LEU A 121 13.03 -7.13 2.73
N PRO A 122 13.57 -5.90 2.78
CA PRO A 122 13.85 -5.21 4.04
C PRO A 122 12.60 -5.10 4.92
N LEU A 123 12.69 -5.48 6.19
CA LEU A 123 11.58 -5.34 7.15
C LEU A 123 11.53 -3.97 7.83
N VAL A 124 12.59 -3.19 7.63
CA VAL A 124 12.59 -1.75 7.87
C VAL A 124 12.21 -1.07 6.55
N GLY A 125 11.32 -0.10 6.61
CA GLY A 125 10.98 0.73 5.46
C GLY A 125 12.16 1.60 5.01
N LEU A 126 11.95 2.31 3.90
CA LEU A 126 12.98 3.10 3.25
C LEU A 126 13.31 4.34 4.12
N PRO A 127 14.60 4.74 4.23
CA PRO A 127 14.97 6.03 4.79
C PRO A 127 14.25 7.13 4.02
N LEU A 128 13.66 8.10 4.74
CA LEU A 128 13.14 9.33 4.15
C LEU A 128 14.29 10.19 3.60
N GLU A 129 14.76 9.90 2.40
CA GLU A 129 15.60 10.84 1.65
C GLU A 129 14.70 11.97 1.11
N GLY A 130 14.23 12.86 2.01
CA GLY A 130 13.68 14.19 1.74
C GLY A 130 12.92 14.42 0.42
N GLY A 131 12.00 13.52 0.06
CA GLY A 131 11.08 13.67 -1.07
C GLY A 131 9.66 13.77 -0.52
N ASP A 132 8.94 14.78 -0.93
CA ASP A 132 7.60 15.11 -0.45
C ASP A 132 6.63 13.93 -0.48
N CYS A 133 5.82 13.82 0.58
CA CYS A 133 4.68 12.89 0.71
C CYS A 133 3.51 13.27 -0.22
N SER A 134 3.79 13.81 -1.41
CA SER A 134 2.77 13.83 -2.46
C SER A 134 2.64 12.42 -2.99
N PRO A 135 1.42 11.87 -3.14
CA PRO A 135 1.22 10.78 -4.07
C PRO A 135 1.55 11.35 -5.45
N THR A 136 2.81 11.26 -5.87
CA THR A 136 3.15 11.54 -7.27
C THR A 136 2.33 10.53 -8.06
N PRO A 137 1.38 10.97 -8.90
CA PRO A 137 0.64 10.05 -9.73
C PRO A 137 1.69 9.37 -10.60
N LEU A 138 2.00 8.11 -10.33
CA LEU A 138 2.76 7.32 -11.28
C LEU A 138 1.90 7.32 -12.54
N ALA A 139 2.41 7.99 -13.57
CA ALA A 139 1.85 7.94 -14.90
C ALA A 139 1.53 6.47 -15.23
N PRO A 140 0.39 6.20 -15.90
CA PRO A 140 0.08 4.84 -16.35
C PRO A 140 1.34 4.28 -17.05
N PRO A 141 1.69 2.99 -16.84
CA PRO A 141 2.85 2.41 -17.50
C PRO A 141 2.67 2.65 -19.01
N GLN A 142 3.44 3.59 -19.54
CA GLN A 142 3.45 3.95 -20.94
C GLN A 142 3.98 2.70 -21.64
N ALA A 143 3.07 1.87 -22.15
CA ALA A 143 3.25 0.81 -23.13
C ALA A 143 4.70 0.35 -23.38
N ALA A 144 5.38 -0.16 -22.35
CA ALA A 144 6.62 -0.89 -22.52
C ALA A 144 6.19 -2.32 -22.81
N GLY A 145 6.11 -2.63 -24.10
CA GLY A 145 5.59 -3.88 -24.64
C GLY A 145 6.07 -5.10 -23.87
N TYR A 146 5.10 -5.77 -23.22
CA TYR A 146 5.23 -7.17 -22.88
C TYR A 146 5.32 -7.94 -24.20
N LEU A 147 6.55 -8.16 -24.69
CA LEU A 147 6.77 -9.12 -25.76
C LEU A 147 6.54 -10.51 -25.17
N PRO A 148 5.53 -11.26 -25.65
CA PRO A 148 5.32 -12.62 -25.17
C PRO A 148 6.54 -13.46 -25.51
N ARG A 149 7.09 -14.13 -24.50
CA ARG A 149 8.14 -15.15 -24.68
C ARG A 149 7.54 -16.29 -25.51
N ARG A 150 7.89 -16.36 -26.80
CA ARG A 150 7.54 -17.51 -27.65
C ARG A 150 8.21 -18.77 -27.09
N ALA A 151 7.42 -19.64 -26.49
CA ALA A 151 7.61 -21.09 -26.58
C ALA A 151 6.49 -21.55 -27.51
N GLY A 152 6.73 -21.76 -28.81
CA GLY A 152 7.53 -22.86 -29.35
C GLY A 152 6.53 -23.80 -30.02
N ALA A 153 6.29 -23.56 -31.32
CA ALA A 153 5.51 -24.45 -32.16
C ALA A 153 6.38 -25.65 -32.59
N ALA A 154 5.82 -26.83 -32.48
CA ALA A 154 6.08 -28.04 -33.25
C ALA A 154 4.80 -28.88 -33.04
N GLU A 155 3.74 -28.76 -33.85
CA GLU A 155 3.58 -29.25 -35.23
C GLU A 155 3.83 -30.77 -35.36
N ASP A 156 2.75 -31.47 -35.70
CA ASP A 156 2.66 -32.68 -36.55
C ASP A 156 3.13 -34.04 -35.99
N LEU A 157 2.16 -34.84 -35.52
CA LEU A 157 1.92 -36.25 -35.91
C LEU A 157 0.63 -36.80 -35.26
#